data_AF-A0A9P8JSL3-F1
#
_entry.id   AF-A0A9P8JSL3-F1
#
_cell.length_a   1.000
_cell.length_b   1.000
_cell.length_c   1.000
_cell.angle_alpha   90.00
_cell.angle_beta   90.00
_cell.angle_gamma   90.00
#
_symmetry.space_group_name_H-M   'P 1'
#
loop_
_entity.id
_entity.type
_entity.pdbx_description
1 polymer ?
#
loop_
_entity_poly.entity_id
_entity_poly.type
_entity_poly.pdbx_seq_one_letter_code
_entity_poly.pdbx_strand_id
1 'polypeptide(L)'
;MNNTANEIIFVHPNEPCMRIPNGNGSLVIANPTVYPDGLVELYFESARTFMDLTLTSTLSTFSKLNFIVPHAGGSFPSIISRMLSSLSPTAFAAQLEVFKQRLWWDTAGPTFPYQVKGLLAYGIGADKLVLGTDYPYVPRAPVQVYKGFADEVGEADFLNATEKDGVYHGHAEKLFDARLR
;
A
#
# COMPACT_ATOMS: atom_id res chain seq x y z
N MET A 1 7.42 -7.68 22.94
CA MET A 1 6.52 -8.49 22.07
C MET A 1 7.38 -9.50 21.33
N ASN A 2 6.91 -10.74 21.17
CA ASN A 2 7.68 -11.79 20.48
C ASN A 2 7.57 -11.63 18.95
N ASN A 3 8.66 -11.21 18.30
CA ASN A 3 8.77 -11.07 16.84
C ASN A 3 9.16 -12.42 16.19
N THR A 4 8.38 -13.47 16.45
CA THR A 4 8.67 -14.83 15.97
C THR A 4 7.73 -15.28 14.86
N ALA A 5 6.55 -14.68 14.72
CA ALA A 5 5.54 -15.03 13.73
C ALA A 5 5.76 -14.33 12.38
N ASN A 6 5.53 -15.06 11.28
CA ASN A 6 5.64 -14.56 9.90
C ASN A 6 4.25 -14.18 9.34
N GLU A 7 3.48 -13.39 10.11
CA GLU A 7 2.11 -13.05 9.72
C GLU A 7 2.06 -12.08 8.54
N ILE A 8 0.97 -12.15 7.79
CA ILE A 8 0.63 -11.21 6.72
C ILE A 8 -0.48 -10.32 7.24
N ILE A 9 -0.25 -9.02 7.26
CA ILE A 9 -1.19 -8.01 7.71
C ILE A 9 -1.65 -7.23 6.48
N PHE A 10 -2.92 -7.38 6.12
CA PHE A 10 -3.52 -6.49 5.13
C PHE A 10 -4.07 -5.26 5.85
N VAL A 11 -3.48 -4.10 5.58
CA VAL A 11 -3.96 -2.81 6.08
C VAL A 11 -5.02 -2.31 5.11
N HIS A 12 -6.12 -1.77 5.60
CA HIS A 12 -7.16 -1.17 4.77
C HIS A 12 -7.56 0.20 5.33
N PRO A 13 -7.66 1.25 4.51
CA PRO A 13 -8.04 2.56 4.98
C PRO A 13 -9.50 2.60 5.41
N ASN A 14 -9.83 3.59 6.24
CA ASN A 14 -11.19 3.92 6.64
C ASN A 14 -11.34 5.46 6.69
N GLU A 15 -12.53 5.95 7.01
CA GLU A 15 -12.81 7.39 7.18
C GLU A 15 -11.75 8.04 8.08
N PRO A 16 -11.08 9.12 7.60
CA PRO A 16 -10.02 9.77 8.36
C PRO A 16 -10.58 10.31 9.66
N CYS A 17 -9.88 10.05 10.75
CA CYS A 17 -10.26 10.52 12.08
C CYS A 17 -9.10 11.25 12.74
N MET A 18 -9.40 12.34 13.46
CA MET A 18 -8.42 13.04 14.27
C MET A 18 -8.83 13.05 15.73
N ARG A 19 -7.84 12.97 16.62
CA ARG A 19 -8.03 13.24 18.05
C ARG A 19 -7.89 14.74 18.28
N ILE A 20 -8.84 15.34 18.98
CA ILE A 20 -8.75 16.76 19.35
C ILE A 20 -7.65 16.90 20.43
N PRO A 21 -6.60 17.73 20.21
CA PRO A 21 -5.59 18.00 21.22
C PRO A 21 -6.23 18.54 22.50
N ASN A 22 -5.85 18.01 23.67
CA ASN A 22 -6.45 18.35 24.96
C ASN A 22 -7.97 18.08 25.07
N GLY A 23 -8.55 17.33 24.14
CA GLY A 23 -9.94 16.87 24.21
C GLY A 23 -10.13 15.72 25.21
N ASN A 24 -11.37 15.26 25.33
CA ASN A 24 -11.78 14.13 26.18
C ASN A 24 -11.33 12.75 25.66
N GLY A 25 -10.51 12.69 24.59
CA GLY A 25 -10.11 11.44 23.94
C GLY A 25 -11.02 10.97 22.80
N SER A 26 -12.12 11.68 22.51
CA SER A 26 -12.96 11.39 21.35
C SER A 26 -12.21 11.59 20.03
N LEU A 27 -12.55 10.74 19.06
CA LEU A 27 -12.19 10.91 17.65
C LEU A 27 -13.28 11.72 16.95
N VAL A 28 -12.87 12.60 16.03
CA VAL A 28 -13.78 13.32 15.13
C VAL A 28 -13.38 13.05 13.69
N ILE A 29 -14.38 12.99 12.81
CA ILE A 29 -14.17 12.84 11.37
C ILE A 29 -13.30 13.99 10.87
N ALA A 30 -12.29 13.66 10.08
CA ALA A 30 -11.25 14.55 9.61
C ALA A 30 -11.17 14.60 8.07
N ASN A 31 -12.29 14.38 7.38
CA ASN A 31 -12.37 14.63 5.93
C ASN A 31 -12.63 16.14 5.71
N PRO A 32 -11.68 16.90 5.15
CA PRO A 32 -11.86 18.33 4.90
C PRO A 32 -12.63 18.63 3.62
N THR A 33 -12.99 17.61 2.83
CA THR A 33 -13.62 17.73 1.53
C THR A 33 -15.15 17.55 1.62
N VAL A 34 -15.85 17.95 0.56
CA VAL A 34 -17.29 17.67 0.39
C VAL A 34 -17.54 16.38 -0.42
N TYR A 35 -16.48 15.63 -0.73
CA TYR A 35 -16.53 14.47 -1.61
C TYR A 35 -16.45 13.16 -0.81
N PRO A 36 -16.90 12.03 -1.39
CA PRO A 36 -16.73 10.73 -0.75
C PRO A 36 -15.27 10.42 -0.45
N ASP A 37 -15.00 9.84 0.73
CA ASP A 37 -13.64 9.56 1.23
C ASP A 37 -12.77 8.80 0.23
N GLY A 38 -13.37 7.87 -0.51
CA GLY A 38 -12.68 7.01 -1.47
C GLY A 38 -12.00 7.74 -2.62
N LEU A 39 -12.34 9.00 -2.90
CA LEU A 39 -11.69 9.76 -3.97
C LEU A 39 -10.30 10.25 -3.61
N VAL A 40 -10.05 10.57 -2.32
CA VAL A 40 -8.85 11.29 -1.90
C VAL A 40 -8.40 10.82 -0.52
N GLU A 41 -9.29 10.83 0.46
CA GLU A 41 -8.91 10.66 1.87
C GLU A 41 -8.42 9.26 2.22
N LEU A 42 -9.00 8.20 1.64
CA LEU A 42 -8.52 6.83 1.89
C LEU A 42 -7.06 6.63 1.46
N TYR A 43 -6.62 7.34 0.41
CA TYR A 43 -5.24 7.28 -0.07
C TYR A 43 -4.28 7.99 0.89
N PHE A 44 -4.73 9.10 1.50
CA PHE A 44 -3.95 9.80 2.51
C PHE A 44 -3.93 9.07 3.85
N GLU A 45 -5.01 8.40 4.26
CA GLU A 45 -5.04 7.58 5.47
C GLU A 45 -4.04 6.43 5.42
N SER A 46 -3.98 5.73 4.28
CA SER A 46 -2.97 4.70 4.05
C SER A 46 -1.55 5.27 4.14
N ALA A 47 -1.30 6.41 3.48
CA ALA A 47 0.00 7.06 3.52
C ALA A 47 0.40 7.51 4.93
N ARG A 48 -0.52 8.10 5.71
CA ARG A 48 -0.31 8.49 7.11
C ARG A 48 0.00 7.28 7.99
N THR A 49 -0.72 6.18 7.80
CA THR A 49 -0.51 4.93 8.54
C THR A 49 0.89 4.38 8.30
N PHE A 50 1.32 4.23 7.04
CA PHE A 50 2.65 3.69 6.74
C PHE A 50 3.78 4.69 7.04
N MET A 51 3.52 5.99 6.99
CA MET A 51 4.43 7.00 7.53
C MET A 51 4.64 6.80 9.03
N ASP A 52 3.57 6.68 9.81
CA ASP A 52 3.68 6.48 11.26
C ASP A 52 4.43 5.19 11.60
N LEU A 53 4.09 4.07 10.96
CA LEU A 53 4.78 2.79 11.15
C LEU A 53 6.27 2.84 10.76
N THR A 54 6.63 3.68 9.80
CA THR A 54 8.02 3.91 9.39
C THR A 54 8.75 4.78 10.42
N LEU A 55 8.19 5.94 10.78
CA LEU A 55 8.83 6.93 11.65
C LEU A 55 8.94 6.45 13.11
N THR A 56 7.98 5.65 13.57
CA THR A 56 8.03 4.97 14.87
C THR A 56 8.96 3.75 14.89
N SER A 57 9.62 3.44 13.76
CA SER A 57 10.46 2.25 13.57
C SER A 57 9.72 0.92 13.76
N THR A 58 8.38 0.92 13.68
CA THR A 58 7.55 -0.28 13.84
C THR A 58 7.88 -1.31 12.76
N LEU A 59 7.97 -0.90 11.49
CA LEU A 59 8.31 -1.79 10.38
C LEU A 59 9.70 -2.46 10.54
N SER A 60 10.68 -1.70 11.05
CA SER A 60 12.03 -2.20 11.31
C SER A 60 12.10 -3.11 12.55
N THR A 61 11.34 -2.78 13.59
CA THR A 61 11.32 -3.53 14.86
C THR A 61 10.66 -4.89 14.69
N PHE A 62 9.54 -4.96 13.99
CA PHE A 62 8.81 -6.20 13.74
C PHE A 62 9.29 -6.85 12.44
N SER A 63 10.52 -7.34 12.48
CA SER A 63 11.27 -7.82 11.32
C SER A 63 10.76 -9.15 10.68
N LYS A 64 9.65 -9.72 11.16
CA LYS A 64 9.02 -10.91 10.53
C LYS A 64 7.61 -10.70 9.93
N LEU A 65 6.90 -9.63 10.26
CA LEU A 65 5.58 -9.29 9.70
C LEU A 65 5.61 -8.79 8.24
N ASN A 66 4.85 -9.38 7.34
CA ASN A 66 4.64 -8.82 6.00
C ASN A 66 3.39 -7.93 6.01
N PHE A 67 3.42 -6.81 5.30
CA PHE A 67 2.29 -5.91 5.18
C PHE A 67 1.85 -5.81 3.73
N ILE A 68 0.56 -6.03 3.47
CA ILE A 68 -0.06 -5.63 2.21
C ILE A 68 -0.55 -4.21 2.39
N VAL A 69 0.02 -3.30 1.60
CA VAL A 69 -0.30 -1.89 1.52
C VAL A 69 -1.40 -1.73 0.47
N PRO A 70 -2.54 -1.13 0.84
CA PRO A 70 -3.68 -1.04 -0.05
C PRO A 70 -3.48 0.03 -1.12
N HIS A 71 -4.16 -0.14 -2.26
CA HIS A 71 -4.26 0.81 -3.36
C HIS A 71 -2.89 1.34 -3.79
N ALA A 72 -1.90 0.45 -3.99
CA ALA A 72 -0.51 0.77 -4.30
C ALA A 72 0.15 1.82 -3.38
N GLY A 73 -0.25 1.89 -2.10
CA GLY A 73 0.26 2.87 -1.14
C GLY A 73 -0.51 4.18 -1.05
N GLY A 74 -1.58 4.36 -1.81
CA GLY A 74 -2.27 5.64 -1.93
C GLY A 74 -1.30 6.78 -2.25
N SER A 75 -1.27 7.83 -1.44
CA SER A 75 -0.33 8.95 -1.66
C SER A 75 1.11 8.67 -1.17
N PHE A 76 1.37 7.54 -0.49
CA PHE A 76 2.67 7.20 0.09
C PHE A 76 3.83 7.32 -0.91
N PRO A 77 3.78 6.79 -2.14
CA PRO A 77 4.91 6.85 -3.07
C PRO A 77 5.37 8.29 -3.36
N SER A 78 4.42 9.23 -3.44
CA SER A 78 4.73 10.64 -3.72
C SER A 78 5.44 11.34 -2.55
N ILE A 79 5.28 10.84 -1.32
CA ILE A 79 5.79 11.50 -0.11
C ILE A 79 7.00 10.82 0.53
N ILE A 80 7.42 9.62 0.09
CA ILE A 80 8.57 8.89 0.68
C ILE A 80 9.81 9.79 0.82
N SER A 81 10.21 10.47 -0.25
CA SER A 81 11.37 11.36 -0.24
C SER A 81 11.22 12.54 0.73
N ARG A 82 10.01 13.09 0.87
CA ARG A 82 9.74 14.20 1.79
C ARG A 82 9.74 13.74 3.24
N MET A 83 9.12 12.59 3.50
CA MET A 83 9.01 11.96 4.82
C MET A 83 10.39 11.62 5.38
N LEU A 84 11.29 11.12 4.55
CA LEU A 84 12.62 10.67 4.95
C LEU A 84 13.72 11.72 4.73
N SER A 85 13.36 12.98 4.41
CA SER A 85 14.31 14.00 3.94
C SER A 85 15.40 14.39 4.96
N SER A 86 15.17 14.14 6.25
CA SER A 86 16.13 14.43 7.32
C SER A 86 17.06 13.26 7.64
N LEU A 87 16.86 12.09 7.02
CA LEU A 87 17.72 10.93 7.24
C LEU A 87 19.04 11.08 6.48
N SER A 88 20.10 10.46 7.01
CA SER A 88 21.32 10.27 6.24
C SER A 88 21.05 9.37 5.02
N PRO A 89 21.86 9.44 3.94
CA PRO A 89 21.69 8.56 2.79
C PRO A 89 21.65 7.08 3.15
N THR A 90 22.47 6.65 4.12
CA THR A 90 22.48 5.27 4.62
C THR A 90 21.17 4.89 5.32
N ALA A 91 20.64 5.78 6.17
CA ALA A 91 19.37 5.53 6.86
C ALA A 91 18.18 5.56 5.90
N PHE A 92 18.20 6.44 4.89
CA PHE A 92 17.22 6.44 3.80
C PHE A 92 17.22 5.12 3.04
N ALA A 93 18.40 4.64 2.62
CA ALA A 93 18.54 3.36 1.93
C ALA A 93 18.04 2.20 2.80
N ALA A 94 18.34 2.20 4.11
CA ALA A 94 17.86 1.17 5.02
C ALA A 94 16.32 1.12 5.11
N GLN A 95 15.63 2.27 5.08
CA GLN A 95 14.16 2.29 5.04
C GLN A 95 13.62 1.73 3.71
N LEU A 96 14.25 2.07 2.58
CA LEU A 96 13.86 1.47 1.30
C LEU A 96 14.04 -0.05 1.28
N GLU A 97 15.09 -0.58 1.91
CA GLU A 97 15.26 -2.03 2.03
C GLU A 97 14.16 -2.69 2.87
N VAL A 98 13.68 -2.02 3.93
CA VAL A 98 12.50 -2.49 4.68
C VAL A 98 11.29 -2.54 3.75
N PHE A 99 11.05 -1.51 2.94
CA PHE A 99 9.92 -1.48 2.00
C PHE A 99 10.01 -2.60 0.97
N LYS A 100 11.18 -2.78 0.34
CA LYS A 100 11.45 -3.83 -0.65
C LYS A 100 11.34 -5.23 -0.08
N GLN A 101 11.60 -5.44 1.20
CA GLN A 101 11.55 -6.77 1.79
C GLN A 101 10.15 -7.13 2.29
N ARG A 102 9.42 -6.15 2.84
CA ARG A 102 8.31 -6.40 3.79
C ARG A 102 6.98 -5.81 3.39
N LEU A 103 6.99 -4.79 2.54
CA LEU A 103 5.79 -4.19 2.01
C LEU A 103 5.47 -4.85 0.66
N TRP A 104 4.25 -5.34 0.57
CA TRP A 104 3.59 -5.81 -0.64
C TRP A 104 2.53 -4.78 -0.99
N TRP A 105 2.26 -4.56 -2.26
CA TRP A 105 1.41 -3.46 -2.72
C TRP A 105 0.30 -4.05 -3.55
N ASP A 106 -0.94 -3.95 -3.07
CA ASP A 106 -2.05 -4.33 -3.92
C ASP A 106 -2.25 -3.31 -5.04
N THR A 107 -2.92 -3.71 -6.10
CA THR A 107 -3.22 -2.85 -7.26
C THR A 107 -4.66 -2.35 -7.29
N ALA A 108 -5.37 -2.39 -6.16
CA ALA A 108 -6.78 -2.06 -6.13
C ALA A 108 -7.03 -0.59 -6.51
N GLY A 109 -8.00 -0.35 -7.38
CA GLY A 109 -8.32 0.98 -7.90
C GLY A 109 -7.39 1.45 -9.03
N PRO A 110 -7.56 2.71 -9.50
CA PRO A 110 -6.83 3.26 -10.65
C PRO A 110 -5.38 3.63 -10.26
N THR A 111 -4.53 2.61 -10.12
CA THR A 111 -3.16 2.76 -9.60
C THR A 111 -2.11 2.79 -10.70
N PHE A 112 -2.43 2.24 -11.88
CA PHE A 112 -1.54 2.26 -13.03
C PHE A 112 -1.78 3.49 -13.92
N PRO A 113 -0.76 3.94 -14.68
CA PRO A 113 0.64 3.54 -14.55
C PRO A 113 1.38 4.35 -13.48
N TYR A 114 0.83 5.50 -13.07
CA TYR A 114 1.62 6.56 -12.43
C TYR A 114 2.05 6.22 -11.01
N GLN A 115 1.14 5.69 -10.19
CA GLN A 115 1.43 5.41 -8.79
C GLN A 115 2.38 4.21 -8.65
N VAL A 116 2.13 3.16 -9.44
CA VAL A 116 3.01 1.99 -9.54
C VAL A 116 4.40 2.38 -10.06
N LYS A 117 4.51 3.20 -11.13
CA LYS A 117 5.81 3.71 -11.60
C LYS A 117 6.53 4.51 -10.51
N GLY A 118 5.81 5.22 -9.65
CA GLY A 118 6.36 5.89 -8.48
C GLY A 118 7.03 4.91 -7.51
N LEU A 119 6.40 3.78 -7.19
CA LEU A 119 7.01 2.72 -6.38
C LEU A 119 8.25 2.12 -7.06
N LEU A 120 8.14 1.78 -8.34
CA LEU A 120 9.25 1.21 -9.12
C LEU A 120 10.46 2.15 -9.16
N ALA A 121 10.24 3.47 -9.21
CA ALA A 121 11.32 4.47 -9.19
C ALA A 121 12.14 4.45 -7.89
N TYR A 122 11.61 3.96 -6.77
CA TYR A 122 12.37 3.71 -5.54
C TYR A 122 13.09 2.35 -5.51
N GLY A 123 13.04 1.60 -6.62
CA GLY A 123 13.62 0.26 -6.72
C GLY A 123 12.80 -0.81 -5.98
N ILE A 124 11.53 -0.53 -5.66
CA ILE A 124 10.58 -1.55 -5.22
C ILE A 124 10.23 -2.38 -6.46
N GLY A 125 10.62 -3.65 -6.47
CA GLY A 125 10.43 -4.51 -7.64
C GLY A 125 8.96 -4.84 -7.90
N ALA A 126 8.65 -5.17 -9.16
CA ALA A 126 7.33 -5.67 -9.54
C ALA A 126 6.96 -6.96 -8.78
N ASP A 127 7.94 -7.69 -8.26
CA ASP A 127 7.77 -8.89 -7.41
C ASP A 127 7.10 -8.63 -6.06
N LYS A 128 6.87 -7.35 -5.73
CA LYS A 128 6.09 -6.91 -4.56
C LYS A 128 4.68 -6.43 -4.89
N LEU A 129 4.26 -6.44 -6.15
CA LEU A 129 2.90 -6.10 -6.55
C LEU A 129 2.02 -7.34 -6.52
N VAL A 130 0.80 -7.21 -5.99
CA VAL A 130 -0.22 -8.26 -5.96
C VAL A 130 -1.54 -7.72 -6.52
N LEU A 131 -2.23 -8.49 -7.35
CA LEU A 131 -3.51 -8.03 -7.91
C LEU A 131 -4.53 -7.78 -6.79
N GLY A 132 -5.12 -6.58 -6.80
CA GLY A 132 -6.30 -6.21 -6.04
C GLY A 132 -7.31 -5.51 -6.95
N THR A 133 -8.61 -5.67 -6.67
CA THR A 133 -9.68 -4.98 -7.44
C THR A 133 -10.59 -4.11 -6.59
N ASP A 134 -10.60 -4.30 -5.27
CA ASP A 134 -11.58 -3.67 -4.36
C ASP A 134 -13.06 -4.06 -4.62
N TYR A 135 -13.31 -5.22 -5.26
CA TYR A 135 -14.68 -5.68 -5.46
C TYR A 135 -15.34 -6.06 -4.11
N PRO A 136 -16.60 -5.64 -3.82
CA PRO A 136 -17.53 -4.82 -4.60
C PRO A 136 -17.72 -3.39 -4.04
N TYR A 137 -16.63 -2.69 -3.67
CA TYR A 137 -16.67 -1.44 -2.90
C TYR A 137 -17.58 -0.36 -3.52
N VAL A 138 -17.40 -0.06 -4.82
CA VAL A 138 -18.22 0.93 -5.54
C VAL A 138 -19.68 0.45 -5.68
N PRO A 139 -20.65 1.08 -4.97
CA PRO A 139 -22.03 0.60 -5.00
C PRO A 139 -22.62 0.69 -6.41
N ARG A 140 -23.25 -0.40 -6.86
CA ARG A 140 -23.90 -0.51 -8.19
C ARG A 140 -22.94 -0.36 -9.38
N ALA A 141 -21.63 -0.38 -9.17
CA ALA A 141 -20.69 -0.45 -10.28
C ALA A 141 -20.83 -1.79 -11.03
N PRO A 142 -20.78 -1.78 -12.37
CA PRO A 142 -20.74 -3.01 -13.13
C PRO A 142 -19.39 -3.72 -12.93
N VAL A 143 -19.37 -5.06 -13.03
CA VAL A 143 -18.15 -5.88 -12.85
C VAL A 143 -16.99 -5.44 -13.74
N GLN A 144 -17.30 -4.81 -14.88
CA GLN A 144 -16.34 -4.27 -15.84
C GLN A 144 -15.44 -3.17 -15.23
N VAL A 145 -15.92 -2.41 -14.23
CA VAL A 145 -15.08 -1.42 -13.53
C VAL A 145 -13.91 -2.13 -12.83
N TYR A 146 -14.22 -3.20 -12.09
CA TYR A 146 -13.23 -3.99 -11.35
C TYR A 146 -12.31 -4.80 -12.28
N LYS A 147 -12.87 -5.30 -13.40
CA LYS A 147 -12.08 -5.90 -14.47
C LYS A 147 -11.09 -4.89 -15.06
N GLY A 148 -11.50 -3.63 -15.22
CA GLY A 148 -10.63 -2.55 -15.69
C GLY A 148 -9.34 -2.40 -14.86
N PHE A 149 -9.43 -2.49 -13.53
CA PHE A 149 -8.25 -2.46 -12.67
C PHE A 149 -7.32 -3.66 -12.87
N ALA A 150 -7.85 -4.82 -13.25
CA ALA A 150 -7.02 -5.96 -13.64
C ALA A 150 -6.43 -5.78 -15.05
N ASP A 151 -7.19 -5.20 -15.98
CA ASP A 151 -6.76 -4.92 -17.35
C ASP A 151 -5.59 -3.94 -17.39
N GLU A 152 -5.57 -2.96 -16.47
CA GLU A 152 -4.44 -2.04 -16.26
C GLU A 152 -3.09 -2.76 -16.09
N VAL A 153 -3.06 -3.92 -15.42
CA VAL A 153 -1.85 -4.76 -15.29
C VAL A 153 -1.43 -5.32 -16.66
N GLY A 154 -2.39 -5.77 -17.46
CA GLY A 154 -2.16 -6.28 -18.81
C GLY A 154 -1.65 -5.20 -19.78
N GLU A 155 -2.14 -3.98 -19.62
CA GLU A 155 -1.80 -2.81 -20.44
C GLU A 155 -0.48 -2.14 -20.03
N ALA A 156 0.06 -2.45 -18.85
CA ALA A 156 1.32 -1.89 -18.36
C ALA A 156 2.51 -2.24 -19.29
N ASP A 157 2.92 -1.29 -20.12
CA ASP A 157 4.03 -1.43 -21.09
C ASP A 157 5.42 -1.54 -20.44
N PHE A 158 5.52 -1.10 -19.19
CA PHE A 158 6.72 -1.13 -18.36
C PHE A 158 6.92 -2.43 -17.58
N LEU A 159 5.97 -3.38 -17.70
CA LEU A 159 6.08 -4.72 -17.14
C LEU A 159 6.22 -5.74 -18.27
N ASN A 160 7.15 -6.68 -18.13
CA ASN A 160 7.27 -7.82 -19.04
C ASN A 160 6.22 -8.91 -18.74
N ALA A 161 6.14 -9.92 -19.60
CA ALA A 161 5.13 -10.98 -19.46
C ALA A 161 5.22 -11.75 -18.13
N THR A 162 6.43 -12.04 -17.66
CA THR A 162 6.67 -12.72 -16.39
C THR A 162 6.25 -11.86 -15.20
N GLU A 163 6.54 -10.56 -15.24
CA GLU A 163 6.12 -9.62 -14.20
C GLU A 163 4.60 -9.52 -14.12
N LYS A 164 3.91 -9.42 -15.27
CA LYS A 164 2.45 -9.40 -15.34
C LYS A 164 1.83 -10.66 -14.76
N ASP A 165 2.32 -11.83 -15.17
CA ASP A 165 1.87 -13.13 -14.66
C ASP A 165 2.06 -13.23 -13.13
N GLY A 166 3.19 -12.73 -12.65
CA GLY A 166 3.47 -12.58 -11.22
C GLY A 166 2.45 -11.72 -10.48
N VAL A 167 2.11 -10.53 -11.00
CA VAL A 167 1.09 -9.66 -10.39
C VAL A 167 -0.27 -10.35 -10.35
N TYR A 168 -0.66 -11.05 -11.43
CA TYR A 168 -1.95 -11.74 -11.52
C TYR A 168 -2.12 -12.87 -10.50
N HIS A 169 -1.06 -13.66 -10.23
CA HIS A 169 -1.15 -14.78 -9.29
C HIS A 169 0.17 -15.11 -8.58
N GLY A 170 1.29 -15.19 -9.30
CA GLY A 170 2.52 -15.81 -8.78
C GLY A 170 3.11 -15.12 -7.55
N HIS A 171 2.98 -13.80 -7.44
CA HIS A 171 3.45 -13.03 -6.28
C HIS A 171 2.59 -13.29 -5.05
N ALA A 172 1.26 -13.40 -5.22
CA ALA A 172 0.36 -13.77 -4.13
C ALA A 172 0.60 -15.21 -3.68
N GLU A 173 0.78 -16.15 -4.62
CA GLU A 173 1.16 -17.53 -4.30
C GLU A 173 2.46 -17.59 -3.49
N LYS A 174 3.47 -16.80 -3.86
CA LYS A 174 4.73 -16.70 -3.10
C LYS A 174 4.55 -16.08 -1.71
N LEU A 175 3.71 -15.04 -1.59
CA LEU A 175 3.48 -14.34 -0.33
C LEU A 175 2.75 -15.24 0.69
N PHE A 176 1.65 -15.86 0.26
CA PHE A 176 0.82 -16.66 1.14
C PHE A 176 1.30 -18.12 1.25
N ASP A 177 2.02 -18.63 0.25
CA ASP A 177 2.62 -19.97 0.22
C ASP A 177 1.63 -21.07 0.67
N ALA A 178 1.97 -21.85 1.69
CA ALA A 178 1.13 -22.92 2.23
C ALA A 178 -0.22 -22.44 2.79
N ARG A 179 -0.45 -21.14 2.96
CA ARG A 179 -1.71 -20.58 3.48
C ARG A 179 -2.83 -20.51 2.43
N LEU A 180 -2.53 -20.75 1.16
CA LEU A 180 -3.54 -20.81 0.07
C LEU A 180 -4.05 -22.23 -0.21
N ARG A 181 -3.56 -23.25 0.51
CA ARG A 181 -3.89 -24.67 0.30
C ARG A 181 -4.72 -25.26 1.43
#